data_AF-A0A935JPZ8-F1
#
_entry.id   AF-A0A935JPZ8-F1
#
_cell.length_a   1.000
_cell.length_b   1.000
_cell.length_c   1.000
_cell.angle_alpha   90.00
_cell.angle_beta   90.00
_cell.angle_gamma   90.00
#
_symmetry.space_group_name_H-M   'P 1'
#
loop_
_entity.id
_entity.type
_entity.pdbx_description
1 polymer ?
#
loop_
_entity_poly.entity_id
_entity_poly.type
_entity_poly.pdbx_seq_one_letter_code
_entity_poly.pdbx_strand_id
1 'polypeptide(L)'
;MNQKRDMQLLVLIIIIGYLINFILGFVGACFETNSYLQILLWQIGDTGGITASILASRYVGAKGFHLSAASFNMLGIVYGISFGSFSFTQLNADKMATLLIPMIPAALLVSLCKLFPFWTRMLAVLICIPFLLCM
;
A
#
# COMPACT_ATOMS: atom_id res chain seq x y z
N MET A 1 -4.45 -8.48 -29.81
CA MET A 1 -4.01 -8.41 -28.39
C MET A 1 -4.70 -9.52 -27.62
N ASN A 2 -3.96 -10.34 -26.89
CA ASN A 2 -4.52 -11.51 -26.20
C ASN A 2 -4.90 -11.11 -24.76
N GLN A 3 -6.15 -10.67 -24.57
CA GLN A 3 -6.68 -10.09 -23.32
C GLN A 3 -6.36 -10.93 -22.07
N LYS A 4 -6.26 -12.25 -22.21
CA LYS A 4 -5.90 -13.16 -21.11
C LYS A 4 -4.44 -13.02 -20.66
N ARG A 5 -3.51 -12.85 -21.60
CA ARG A 5 -2.08 -12.67 -21.33
C ARG A 5 -1.81 -11.32 -20.67
N ASP A 6 -2.49 -10.28 -21.14
CA ASP A 6 -2.33 -8.92 -20.62
C ASP A 6 -2.80 -8.83 -19.16
N MET A 7 -3.88 -9.55 -18.80
CA MET A 7 -4.35 -9.65 -17.41
C MET A 7 -3.39 -10.43 -16.50
N GLN A 8 -2.74 -11.49 -17.00
CA GLN A 8 -1.73 -12.23 -16.23
C GLN A 8 -0.49 -11.39 -15.95
N LEU A 9 0.00 -10.67 -16.96
CA LEU A 9 1.12 -9.72 -16.82
C LEU A 9 0.78 -8.62 -15.81
N LEU A 10 -0.44 -8.08 -15.86
CA LEU A 10 -0.87 -7.05 -14.92
C LEU A 10 -0.88 -7.54 -13.47
N VAL A 11 -1.40 -8.74 -13.21
CA VAL A 11 -1.35 -9.37 -11.88
C VAL A 11 0.10 -9.59 -11.43
N LEU A 12 0.98 -10.04 -12.32
CA LEU A 12 2.39 -10.23 -12.01
C LEU A 12 3.06 -8.91 -11.59
N ILE A 13 2.81 -7.81 -12.32
CA ILE A 13 3.36 -6.48 -11.98
C ILE A 13 2.84 -6.01 -10.62
N ILE A 14 1.56 -6.23 -10.31
CA ILE A 14 0.98 -5.89 -8.99
C ILE A 14 1.72 -6.64 -7.87
N ILE A 15 1.92 -7.95 -8.04
CA ILE A 15 2.62 -8.77 -7.04
C ILE A 15 4.06 -8.30 -6.86
N ILE A 16 4.78 -8.04 -7.96
CA ILE A 16 6.15 -7.54 -7.92
C ILE A 16 6.20 -6.18 -7.21
N GLY A 17 5.29 -5.26 -7.50
CA GLY A 17 5.26 -3.95 -6.86
C GLY A 17 5.04 -4.02 -5.34
N TYR A 18 4.13 -4.88 -4.87
CA TYR A 18 3.95 -5.10 -3.43
C TYR A 18 5.15 -5.83 -2.79
N LEU A 19 5.79 -6.76 -3.50
CA LEU A 19 7.02 -7.41 -3.03
C LEU A 19 8.18 -6.42 -2.89
N ILE A 20 8.34 -5.50 -3.85
CA ILE A 20 9.33 -4.43 -3.76
C ILE A 20 9.05 -3.55 -2.54
N ASN A 21 7.80 -3.13 -2.33
CA ASN A 21 7.42 -2.35 -1.15
C ASN A 21 7.76 -3.08 0.15
N PHE A 22 7.41 -4.36 0.26
CA PHE A 22 7.65 -5.17 1.44
C PHE A 22 9.14 -5.39 1.71
N ILE A 23 9.91 -5.83 0.71
CA ILE A 23 11.34 -6.13 0.85
C ILE A 23 12.12 -4.85 1.17
N LEU A 24 11.90 -3.77 0.43
CA LEU A 24 12.64 -2.52 0.67
C LEU A 24 12.20 -1.82 1.96
N GLY A 25 10.93 -1.95 2.36
CA GLY A 25 10.46 -1.52 3.68
C GLY A 25 11.20 -2.23 4.80
N PHE A 26 11.31 -3.56 4.71
CA PHE A 26 12.03 -4.38 5.69
C PHE A 26 13.53 -4.10 5.70
N VAL A 27 14.18 -4.04 4.54
CA VAL A 27 15.60 -3.74 4.42
C VAL A 27 15.90 -2.32 4.92
N GLY A 28 15.06 -1.33 4.61
CA GLY A 28 15.19 0.04 5.12
C GLY A 28 15.06 0.14 6.64
N ALA A 29 14.29 -0.77 7.28
CA ALA A 29 14.16 -0.83 8.72
C ALA A 29 15.45 -1.33 9.43
N CYS A 30 16.38 -1.97 8.71
CA CYS A 30 17.67 -2.39 9.24
C CYS A 30 18.73 -1.27 9.26
N PHE A 31 18.47 -0.12 8.64
CA PHE A 31 19.39 1.02 8.63
C PHE A 31 19.10 2.00 9.77
N GLU A 32 20.10 2.82 10.13
CA GLU A 32 19.96 3.86 11.15
C GLU A 32 18.81 4.82 10.83
N THR A 33 18.08 5.21 11.88
CA THR A 33 16.90 6.07 11.77
C THR A 33 17.26 7.42 11.15
N ASN A 34 16.54 7.81 10.10
CA ASN A 34 16.75 9.02 9.30
C ASN A 34 18.06 9.02 8.46
N SER A 35 18.71 7.86 8.27
CA SER A 35 19.81 7.74 7.31
C SER A 35 19.31 7.91 5.87
N TYR A 36 20.19 8.42 4.99
CA TYR A 36 19.85 8.59 3.58
C TYR A 36 19.38 7.28 2.92
N LEU A 37 20.06 6.17 3.22
CA LEU A 37 19.73 4.86 2.67
C LEU A 37 18.36 4.36 3.13
N GLN A 38 18.00 4.56 4.41
CA GLN A 38 16.66 4.22 4.90
C GLN A 38 15.57 4.98 4.13
N ILE A 39 15.72 6.30 4.03
CA ILE A 39 14.76 7.18 3.34
C ILE A 39 14.62 6.76 1.86
N LEU A 40 15.75 6.55 1.18
CA LEU A 40 15.77 6.15 -0.23
C LEU A 40 15.07 4.80 -0.44
N LEU A 41 15.39 3.80 0.38
CA LEU A 41 14.80 2.46 0.27
C LEU A 41 13.28 2.50 0.50
N TRP A 42 12.83 3.26 1.49
CA TRP A 42 11.41 3.42 1.77
C TRP A 42 10.68 4.19 0.66
N GLN A 43 11.28 5.22 0.07
CA GLN A 43 10.71 5.92 -1.09
C GLN A 43 10.61 5.03 -2.34
N ILE A 44 11.64 4.22 -2.64
CA ILE A 44 11.58 3.25 -3.74
C ILE A 44 10.52 2.19 -3.45
N GLY A 45 10.46 1.71 -2.21
CA GLY A 45 9.42 0.79 -1.74
C GLY A 45 8.02 1.35 -1.94
N ASP A 46 7.78 2.59 -1.51
CA ASP A 46 6.50 3.28 -1.66
C ASP A 46 6.12 3.48 -3.13
N THR A 47 7.08 3.77 -4.00
CA THR A 47 6.84 3.85 -5.45
C THR A 47 6.29 2.52 -5.99
N GLY A 48 6.83 1.39 -5.52
CA GLY A 48 6.29 0.06 -5.79
C GLY A 48 4.86 -0.12 -5.26
N GLY A 49 4.60 0.32 -4.03
CA GLY A 49 3.29 0.28 -3.38
C GLY A 49 2.22 1.12 -4.10
N ILE A 50 2.57 2.34 -4.54
CA ILE A 50 1.72 3.22 -5.34
C ILE A 50 1.36 2.50 -6.65
N THR A 51 2.37 2.03 -7.38
CA THR A 51 2.20 1.39 -8.69
C THR A 51 1.31 0.16 -8.58
N ALA A 52 1.58 -0.72 -7.62
CA ALA A 52 0.79 -1.92 -7.36
C ALA A 52 -0.67 -1.58 -7.03
N SER A 53 -0.89 -0.56 -6.19
CA SER A 53 -2.22 -0.16 -5.75
C SER A 53 -3.05 0.43 -6.90
N ILE A 54 -2.47 1.30 -7.74
CA ILE A 54 -3.17 1.86 -8.91
C ILE A 54 -3.52 0.77 -9.93
N LEU A 55 -2.60 -0.17 -10.20
CA LEU A 55 -2.86 -1.28 -11.12
C LEU A 55 -3.90 -2.26 -10.55
N ALA A 56 -3.85 -2.54 -9.25
CA ALA A 56 -4.84 -3.37 -8.56
C ALA A 56 -6.24 -2.75 -8.62
N SER A 57 -6.34 -1.42 -8.42
CA SER A 57 -7.58 -0.67 -8.59
C SER A 57 -8.16 -0.87 -9.98
N ARG A 58 -7.34 -0.70 -11.02
CA ARG A 58 -7.78 -0.91 -12.42
C ARG A 58 -8.20 -2.35 -12.69
N TYR A 59 -7.45 -3.34 -12.20
CA TYR A 59 -7.78 -4.75 -12.34
C TYR A 59 -9.14 -5.11 -11.74
N VAL A 60 -9.37 -4.67 -10.51
CA VAL A 60 -10.56 -4.99 -9.73
C VAL A 60 -11.77 -4.21 -10.26
N GLY A 61 -11.56 -2.96 -10.69
CA GLY A 61 -12.56 -2.14 -11.38
C GLY A 61 -12.99 -2.71 -12.72
N ALA A 62 -12.07 -3.25 -13.51
CA ALA A 62 -12.38 -3.93 -14.78
C ALA A 62 -13.22 -5.21 -14.59
N LYS A 63 -13.24 -5.78 -13.37
CA LYS A 63 -14.10 -6.90 -12.98
C LYS A 63 -15.43 -6.48 -12.36
N GLY A 64 -15.75 -5.18 -12.32
CA GLY A 64 -17.01 -4.63 -11.79
C GLY A 64 -17.01 -4.35 -10.29
N PHE A 65 -15.87 -4.52 -9.60
CA PHE A 65 -15.76 -4.28 -8.15
C PHE A 65 -15.32 -2.84 -7.87
N HIS A 66 -16.15 -1.86 -8.21
CA HIS A 66 -15.79 -0.43 -8.15
C HIS A 66 -15.47 0.08 -6.73
N LEU A 67 -16.14 -0.43 -5.70
CA LEU A 67 -15.87 -0.05 -4.31
C LEU A 67 -14.45 -0.46 -3.88
N SER A 68 -14.03 -1.65 -4.30
CA SER A 68 -12.69 -2.17 -4.01
C SER A 68 -11.63 -1.56 -4.91
N ALA A 69 -12.00 -1.13 -6.12
CA ALA A 69 -11.11 -0.29 -6.93
C ALA A 69 -10.82 1.04 -6.22
N ALA A 70 -11.84 1.69 -5.66
CA ALA A 70 -11.68 2.91 -4.88
C ALA A 70 -10.77 2.71 -3.65
N SER A 71 -10.87 1.57 -2.97
CA SER A 71 -10.01 1.24 -1.83
C SER A 71 -8.53 1.14 -2.21
N PHE A 72 -8.24 0.49 -3.34
CA PHE A 72 -6.87 0.43 -3.86
C PHE A 72 -6.36 1.79 -4.34
N ASN A 73 -7.21 2.65 -4.90
CA ASN A 73 -6.81 4.04 -5.16
C ASN A 73 -6.45 4.78 -3.86
N MET A 74 -7.24 4.61 -2.79
CA MET A 74 -6.91 5.19 -1.49
C MET A 74 -5.59 4.64 -0.93
N LEU A 75 -5.31 3.34 -1.04
CA LEU A 75 -4.00 2.79 -0.68
C LEU A 75 -2.86 3.43 -1.48
N GLY A 76 -3.05 3.67 -2.78
CA GLY A 76 -2.08 4.39 -3.60
C GLY A 76 -1.81 5.81 -3.08
N ILE A 77 -2.84 6.51 -2.61
CA ILE A 77 -2.71 7.84 -1.98
C ILE A 77 -1.94 7.73 -0.65
N VAL A 78 -2.24 6.73 0.19
CA VAL A 78 -1.52 6.50 1.45
C VAL A 78 -0.02 6.33 1.20
N TYR A 79 0.36 5.47 0.24
CA TYR A 79 1.77 5.32 -0.14
C TYR A 79 2.36 6.61 -0.76
N GLY A 80 1.57 7.40 -1.48
CA GLY A 80 1.99 8.72 -1.98
C GLY A 80 2.26 9.74 -0.87
N ILE A 81 1.43 9.76 0.17
CA ILE A 81 1.65 10.57 1.37
C ILE A 81 2.92 10.08 2.08
N SER A 82 3.12 8.75 2.15
CA SER A 82 4.28 8.13 2.79
C SER A 82 5.56 8.58 2.11
N PHE A 83 5.59 8.43 0.80
CA PHE A 83 6.68 8.85 -0.08
C PHE A 83 7.06 10.32 0.14
N GLY A 84 6.05 11.21 0.19
CA GLY A 84 6.26 12.65 0.40
C GLY A 84 6.63 13.03 1.83
N SER A 85 6.31 12.18 2.81
CA SER A 85 6.59 12.43 4.24
C SER A 85 8.02 12.07 4.64
N PHE A 86 8.67 11.17 3.90
CA PHE A 86 10.07 10.83 4.09
C PHE A 86 10.97 11.98 3.60
N SER A 87 11.30 12.89 4.52
CA SER A 87 12.29 13.95 4.37
C SER A 87 13.43 13.73 5.36
N PHE A 88 14.61 14.32 5.09
CA PHE A 88 15.76 14.30 6.01
C PHE A 88 15.49 14.94 7.39
N THR A 89 14.34 15.60 7.53
CA THR A 89 13.84 16.09 8.81
C THR A 89 13.04 15.00 9.50
N GLN A 90 13.54 14.58 10.67
CA GLN A 90 13.06 13.53 11.58
C GLN A 90 11.66 12.98 11.28
N LEU A 91 11.55 11.65 11.19
CA LEU A 91 10.30 10.90 11.31
C LEU A 91 9.60 11.25 12.63
N ASN A 92 8.71 12.24 12.56
CA ASN A 92 7.98 12.75 13.71
C ASN A 92 6.67 11.96 13.87
N ALA A 93 6.17 11.81 15.10
CA ALA A 93 4.92 11.10 15.40
C ALA A 93 3.72 11.66 14.59
N ASP A 94 3.74 12.97 14.32
CA ASP A 94 2.74 13.64 13.48
C ASP A 94 2.69 13.10 12.04
N LYS A 95 3.84 12.71 11.47
CA LYS A 95 3.91 12.14 10.12
C LYS A 95 3.27 10.75 10.07
N MET A 96 3.42 9.96 11.13
CA MET A 96 2.71 8.68 11.25
C MET A 96 1.20 8.90 11.36
N ALA A 97 0.72 9.84 12.17
CA ALA A 97 -0.71 10.15 12.24
C ALA A 97 -1.31 10.55 10.88
N THR A 98 -0.55 11.31 10.08
CA THR A 98 -0.96 11.76 8.74
C THR A 98 -1.11 10.60 7.74
N LEU A 99 -0.35 9.52 7.93
CA LEU A 99 -0.44 8.29 7.14
C LEU A 99 -1.59 7.38 7.57
N LEU A 100 -1.87 7.35 8.86
CA LEU A 100 -2.82 6.43 9.47
C LEU A 100 -4.27 6.80 9.18
N ILE A 101 -4.59 8.09 9.18
CA ILE A 101 -5.95 8.60 8.93
C ILE A 101 -6.51 8.10 7.57
N PRO A 102 -5.79 8.20 6.44
CA PRO A 102 -6.27 7.65 5.17
C PRO A 102 -6.13 6.13 5.04
N MET A 103 -5.28 5.48 5.85
CA MET A 103 -5.07 4.02 5.77
C MET A 103 -6.24 3.21 6.35
N ILE A 104 -6.89 3.72 7.40
CA ILE A 104 -8.08 3.08 8.02
C ILE A 104 -9.24 2.92 7.01
N PRO A 105 -9.73 3.96 6.32
CA PRO A 105 -10.80 3.80 5.34
C PRO A 105 -10.35 2.96 4.14
N ALA A 106 -9.09 3.04 3.73
CA ALA A 106 -8.55 2.21 2.64
C ALA A 106 -8.62 0.71 2.99
N ALA A 107 -8.16 0.34 4.20
CA ALA A 107 -8.19 -1.04 4.68
C ALA A 107 -9.60 -1.57 4.93
N LEU A 108 -10.50 -0.75 5.48
CA LEU A 108 -11.91 -1.09 5.63
C LEU A 108 -12.57 -1.37 4.28
N LEU A 109 -12.34 -0.52 3.27
CA LEU A 109 -12.92 -0.72 1.94
C LEU A 109 -12.32 -1.94 1.20
N VAL A 110 -11.03 -2.25 1.42
CA VAL A 110 -10.42 -3.52 0.94
C VAL A 110 -11.11 -4.72 1.58
N SER A 111 -11.42 -4.66 2.88
CA SER A 111 -12.11 -5.73 3.59
C SER A 111 -13.54 -6.00 3.09
N LEU A 112 -14.16 -5.04 2.42
CA LEU A 112 -15.48 -5.20 1.81
C LEU A 112 -15.43 -5.86 0.42
N CYS A 113 -14.24 -6.07 -0.15
CA CYS A 113 -14.08 -6.72 -1.45
C CYS A 113 -14.38 -8.22 -1.38
N LYS A 114 -15.53 -8.65 -1.92
CA LYS A 114 -15.91 -10.07 -2.01
C LYS A 114 -15.00 -10.91 -2.93
N LEU A 115 -14.17 -10.27 -3.76
CA LEU A 115 -13.19 -10.95 -4.60
C LEU A 115 -12.10 -11.63 -3.75
N PHE A 116 -11.80 -11.10 -2.57
CA PHE A 116 -10.75 -11.62 -1.71
C PHE A 116 -11.28 -12.66 -0.70
N PRO A 117 -10.50 -13.71 -0.41
CA PRO A 117 -10.85 -14.67 0.63
C PRO A 117 -11.03 -13.97 1.98
N PHE A 118 -11.86 -14.56 2.85
CA PHE A 118 -12.21 -13.95 4.14
C PHE A 118 -10.97 -13.61 4.99
N TRP A 119 -9.96 -14.48 4.97
CA TRP A 119 -8.71 -14.30 5.71
C TRP A 119 -7.95 -13.02 5.32
N THR A 120 -7.83 -12.70 4.04
CA THR A 120 -7.14 -11.47 3.59
C THR A 120 -7.92 -10.21 3.95
N ARG A 121 -9.26 -10.30 4.00
CA ARG A 121 -10.10 -9.20 4.47
C ARG A 121 -9.92 -8.96 5.97
N MET A 122 -9.82 -10.03 6.75
CA MET A 122 -9.53 -9.93 8.19
C MET A 122 -8.13 -9.40 8.47
N LEU A 123 -7.12 -9.80 7.70
CA LEU A 123 -5.77 -9.25 7.82
C LEU A 123 -5.73 -7.74 7.55
N ALA A 124 -6.47 -7.25 6.55
CA ALA A 124 -6.55 -5.82 6.27
C ALA A 124 -7.12 -5.02 7.46
N VAL A 125 -8.14 -5.56 8.13
CA VAL A 125 -8.72 -4.94 9.34
C VAL A 125 -7.78 -5.07 10.55
N LEU A 126 -7.15 -6.24 10.72
CA LEU A 126 -6.21 -6.51 11.82
C LEU A 126 -5.01 -5.57 11.79
N ILE A 127 -4.50 -5.25 10.61
CA ILE A 127 -3.40 -4.28 10.45
C ILE A 127 -3.81 -2.91 11.01
N CYS A 128 -5.10 -2.54 11.01
CA CYS A 128 -5.56 -1.28 11.58
C CYS A 128 -5.65 -1.27 13.12
N ILE A 129 -5.68 -2.43 13.79
CA ILE A 129 -5.94 -2.53 15.24
C ILE A 129 -4.80 -1.97 16.10
N PRO A 130 -3.51 -2.27 15.85
CA PRO A 130 -2.41 -1.65 16.59
C PRO A 130 -2.43 -0.13 16.53
N PHE A 131 -2.94 0.42 15.42
CA PHE A 131 -3.00 1.87 15.21
C PHE A 131 -4.18 2.54 15.92
N LEU A 132 -5.31 1.84 16.09
CA LEU A 132 -6.44 2.31 16.91
C LEU A 132 -6.11 2.34 18.41
N LEU A 133 -5.15 1.53 18.87
CA LEU A 133 -4.75 1.43 20.28
C LEU A 133 -3.64 2.41 20.67
N CYS A 134 -2.91 2.98 19.70
CA CYS A 134 -1.81 3.92 19.91
C CYS A 134 -2.19 5.39 19.62
N MET A 135 -3.42 5.66 19.18
CA MET A 135 -4.05 6.99 19.19
C MET A 135 -4.78 7.21 20.51
#